data_AF-A0A7X6Q9S1-F1
#
_entry.id   AF-A0A7X6Q9S1-F1
#
_cell.length_a   1.000
_cell.length_b   1.000
_cell.length_c   1.000
_cell.angle_alpha   90.00
_cell.angle_beta   90.00
_cell.angle_gamma   90.00
#
_symmetry.space_group_name_H-M   'P 1'
#
loop_
_entity.id
_entity.type
_entity.pdbx_description
1 polymer ?
#
loop_
_entity_poly.entity_id
_entity_poly.type
_entity_poly.pdbx_seq_one_letter_code
_entity_poly.pdbx_strand_id
1 'polypeptide(L)'
;AMGNPFIFHQTRHLLTTGEELPPPTLEERLETLERHLTLLVEEVGEEAACRNLRKHAPLYLKGMPHASKAKQLVHQASTHAQYLEVFEQLKKG
;
A
#
# COMPACT_ATOMS: atom_id res chain seq x y z
N ALA A 1 3.20 7.25 -12.33
CA ALA A 1 2.20 6.27 -12.78
C ALA A 1 1.01 6.28 -11.83
N MET A 2 -0.10 6.90 -12.22
CA MET A 2 -1.31 6.94 -11.38
C MET A 2 -2.15 5.69 -11.65
N GLY A 3 -2.04 4.67 -10.79
CA GLY A 3 -2.96 3.52 -10.82
C GLY A 3 -2.43 2.25 -10.19
N ASN A 4 -1.15 1.92 -10.43
CA ASN A 4 -0.50 0.72 -9.90
C ASN A 4 0.94 1.05 -9.45
N PRO A 5 1.24 1.03 -8.13
CA PRO A 5 2.59 1.31 -7.63
C PRO A 5 3.64 0.29 -8.08
N PHE A 6 3.22 -0.89 -8.56
CA PHE A 6 4.12 -1.97 -9.00
C PHE A 6 4.46 -1.94 -10.49
N ILE A 7 3.91 -0.99 -11.26
CA ILE A 7 4.03 -1.01 -12.72
C ILE A 7 5.48 -0.98 -13.19
N PHE A 8 6.35 -0.21 -12.53
CA PHE A 8 7.77 -0.13 -12.92
C PHE A 8 8.50 -1.45 -12.68
N HIS A 9 8.19 -2.16 -11.59
CA HIS A 9 8.76 -3.47 -11.31
C HIS A 9 8.33 -4.50 -12.36
N GLN A 10 7.02 -4.52 -12.67
CA GLN A 10 6.44 -5.41 -13.68
C GLN A 10 7.00 -5.12 -15.08
N THR A 11 7.06 -3.86 -15.49
CA THR A 11 7.62 -3.46 -16.79
C THR A 11 9.11 -3.82 -16.89
N ARG A 12 9.89 -3.56 -15.84
CA ARG A 12 11.32 -3.94 -15.85
C ARG A 12 11.49 -5.45 -16.01
N HIS A 13 10.76 -6.25 -15.25
CA HIS A 13 10.84 -7.70 -15.35
C HIS A 13 10.53 -8.18 -16.77
N LEU A 14 9.38 -7.76 -17.32
CA LEU A 14 8.96 -8.10 -18.68
C LEU A 14 10.02 -7.73 -19.73
N LEU A 15 10.60 -6.54 -19.65
CA LEU A 15 11.64 -6.09 -20.58
C LEU A 15 12.95 -6.89 -20.45
N THR A 16 13.25 -7.43 -19.26
CA THR A 16 14.49 -8.17 -19.00
C THR A 16 14.39 -9.67 -19.25
N THR A 17 13.26 -10.30 -18.94
CA THR A 17 13.07 -11.76 -18.99
C THR A 17 12.20 -12.20 -20.16
N GLY A 18 11.39 -11.28 -20.71
CA GLY A 18 10.33 -11.61 -21.68
C GLY A 18 9.08 -12.23 -21.05
N GLU A 19 9.04 -12.38 -19.73
CA GLU A 19 7.95 -13.02 -18.99
C GLU A 19 7.10 -11.99 -18.22
N GLU A 20 5.80 -12.24 -18.10
CA GLU A 20 4.93 -11.41 -17.25
C GLU A 20 5.01 -11.88 -15.80
N LEU A 21 5.25 -10.94 -14.87
CA LEU A 21 5.13 -11.24 -13.44
C LEU A 21 3.66 -11.44 -13.04
N PRO A 22 3.38 -12.38 -12.13
CA PRO A 22 2.08 -12.42 -11.49
C PRO A 22 1.80 -11.09 -10.78
N PRO A 23 0.51 -10.74 -10.62
CA PRO A 23 0.14 -9.59 -9.80
C PRO A 23 0.66 -9.78 -8.36
N PRO A 24 1.09 -8.70 -7.69
CA PRO A 24 1.61 -8.80 -6.33
C PRO A 24 0.53 -9.31 -5.38
N THR A 25 0.95 -10.17 -4.46
CA THR A 25 0.13 -10.73 -3.40
C THR A 25 -0.36 -9.64 -2.44
N LEU A 26 -1.35 -9.98 -1.61
CA LEU A 26 -1.80 -9.07 -0.55
C LEU A 26 -0.62 -8.64 0.35
N GLU A 27 0.21 -9.59 0.74
CA GLU A 27 1.32 -9.37 1.67
C GLU A 27 2.37 -8.43 1.07
N GLU A 28 2.81 -8.67 -0.17
CA GLU A 28 3.76 -7.77 -0.86
C GLU A 28 3.19 -6.35 -1.02
N ARG A 29 1.88 -6.22 -1.26
CA ARG A 29 1.21 -4.92 -1.36
C ARG A 29 1.19 -4.19 -0.03
N LEU A 30 0.94 -4.90 1.08
CA LEU A 30 0.93 -4.33 2.42
C LEU A 30 2.34 -3.97 2.90
N GLU A 31 3.34 -4.82 2.66
CA GLU A 31 4.74 -4.53 2.98
C GLU A 31 5.25 -3.29 2.25
N THR A 32 4.92 -3.16 0.95
CA THR A 32 5.29 -1.98 0.18
C THR A 32 4.60 -0.72 0.70
N LEU A 33 3.33 -0.83 1.10
CA LEU A 33 2.57 0.28 1.67
C LEU A 33 3.12 0.71 3.05
N GLU A 34 3.47 -0.25 3.90
CA GLU A 34 4.11 -0.01 5.19
C GLU A 34 5.47 0.68 5.01
N ARG A 35 6.32 0.16 4.12
CA ARG A 35 7.61 0.80 3.80
C ARG A 35 7.43 2.24 3.32
N HIS A 36 6.43 2.51 2.49
CA HIS A 36 6.11 3.87 2.04
C HIS A 36 5.67 4.76 3.21
N LEU A 37 4.88 4.24 4.15
CA LEU A 37 4.52 4.97 5.37
C LEU A 37 5.76 5.30 6.19
N THR A 38 6.62 4.32 6.47
CA THR A 38 7.86 4.51 7.25
C THR A 38 8.74 5.60 6.64
N LEU A 39 8.99 5.55 5.33
CA LEU A 39 9.78 6.57 4.64
C LEU A 39 9.13 7.96 4.71
N LEU A 40 7.80 8.05 4.59
CA LEU A 40 7.12 9.34 4.76
C LEU A 40 7.21 9.86 6.20
N VAL A 41 7.13 8.98 7.20
CA VAL A 41 7.25 9.37 8.62
C VAL A 41 8.63 9.98 8.87
N GLU A 42 9.69 9.38 8.32
CA GLU A 42 11.06 9.89 8.42
C GLU A 42 11.23 11.28 7.77
N GLU A 43 10.56 11.51 6.64
CA GLU A 43 10.71 12.76 5.86
C GLU A 43 9.84 13.91 6.38
N VAL A 44 8.58 13.65 6.75
CA VAL A 44 7.60 14.71 7.05
C VAL A 44 6.96 14.60 8.43
N GLY A 45 7.34 13.60 9.23
CA GLY A 45 6.72 13.31 10.52
C GLY A 45 5.40 12.55 10.40
N GLU A 46 5.01 11.88 11.48
CA GLU A 46 3.96 10.85 11.47
C GLU A 46 2.59 11.36 10.99
N GLU A 47 2.08 12.44 11.57
CA GLU A 47 0.75 12.94 11.24
C GLU A 47 0.65 13.41 9.77
N ALA A 48 1.70 14.07 9.27
CA ALA A 48 1.76 14.50 7.87
C ALA A 48 1.91 13.30 6.93
N ALA A 49 2.71 12.30 7.30
CA ALA A 49 2.89 11.06 6.56
C ALA A 49 1.56 10.31 6.40
N CYS A 50 0.83 10.10 7.50
CA CYS A 50 -0.49 9.47 7.46
C CYS A 50 -1.45 10.23 6.54
N ARG A 51 -1.55 11.56 6.67
CA ARG A 51 -2.40 12.38 5.79
C ARG A 51 -2.03 12.28 4.31
N ASN A 52 -0.74 12.28 4.00
CA ASN A 52 -0.25 12.12 2.63
C ASN A 52 -0.59 10.73 2.08
N LEU A 53 -0.37 9.69 2.89
CA LEU A 53 -0.56 8.31 2.47
C LEU A 53 -2.03 7.96 2.20
N ARG A 54 -3.01 8.64 2.83
CA ARG A 54 -4.46 8.48 2.53
C ARG A 54 -4.79 8.61 1.04
N LYS A 55 -4.02 9.41 0.29
CA LYS A 55 -4.21 9.60 -1.16
C LYS A 55 -3.72 8.39 -1.97
N HIS A 56 -2.77 7.63 -1.44
CA HIS A 56 -2.07 6.56 -2.15
C HIS A 56 -2.53 5.16 -1.72
N ALA A 57 -2.80 4.97 -0.44
CA ALA A 57 -3.20 3.68 0.14
C ALA A 57 -4.37 2.98 -0.60
N PRO A 58 -5.43 3.67 -1.08
CA PRO A 58 -6.50 3.00 -1.83
C PRO A 58 -6.04 2.28 -3.11
N LEU A 59 -4.91 2.67 -3.71
CA LEU A 59 -4.31 2.01 -4.88
C LEU A 59 -3.70 0.65 -4.51
N TYR A 60 -3.08 0.58 -3.34
CA TYR A 60 -2.54 -0.67 -2.79
C TYR A 60 -3.66 -1.62 -2.41
N LEU A 61 -4.79 -1.10 -1.91
CA LEU A 61 -5.91 -1.92 -1.43
C LEU A 61 -6.92 -2.32 -2.51
N LYS A 62 -6.74 -1.86 -3.76
CA LYS A 62 -7.71 -2.10 -4.84
C LYS A 62 -7.79 -3.60 -5.17
N GLY A 63 -9.02 -4.13 -5.21
CA GLY A 63 -9.31 -5.52 -5.59
C GLY A 63 -9.23 -6.54 -4.46
N MET A 64 -8.94 -6.12 -3.22
CA MET A 64 -8.87 -7.02 -2.07
C MET A 64 -10.25 -7.26 -1.44
N PRO A 65 -10.49 -8.45 -0.86
CA PRO A 65 -11.58 -8.66 0.08
C PRO A 65 -11.56 -7.60 1.18
N HIS A 66 -12.73 -7.13 1.61
CA HIS A 66 -12.87 -6.12 2.67
C HIS A 66 -12.19 -4.76 2.40
N ALA A 67 -11.73 -4.49 1.17
CA ALA A 67 -11.03 -3.26 0.81
C ALA A 67 -11.81 -1.97 1.15
N SER A 68 -13.15 -1.99 1.06
CA SER A 68 -13.98 -0.83 1.39
C SER A 68 -13.83 -0.43 2.86
N LYS A 69 -13.87 -1.41 3.79
CA LYS A 69 -13.71 -1.17 5.22
C LYS A 69 -12.28 -0.70 5.53
N ALA A 70 -11.28 -1.36 4.94
CA ALA A 70 -9.88 -0.96 5.14
C ALA A 70 -9.59 0.46 4.64
N LYS A 71 -10.15 0.86 3.48
CA LYS A 71 -10.05 2.24 2.99
C LYS A 71 -10.65 3.25 3.96
N GLN A 72 -11.82 2.96 4.54
CA GLN A 72 -12.44 3.84 5.54
C GLN A 72 -11.55 4.00 6.79
N LEU A 73 -10.99 2.90 7.29
CA LEU A 73 -10.10 2.93 8.46
C LEU A 73 -8.81 3.70 8.18
N VAL A 74 -8.18 3.47 7.02
CA VAL A 74 -7.00 4.23 6.57
C VAL A 74 -7.29 5.72 6.46
N HIS A 75 -8.48 6.10 5.99
CA HIS A 75 -8.88 7.52 5.92
C HIS A 75 -8.95 8.19 7.29
N GLN A 76 -9.21 7.43 8.36
CA GLN A 76 -9.30 7.91 9.74
C GLN A 76 -7.98 7.77 10.51
N ALA A 77 -7.06 6.93 10.03
CA ALA A 77 -5.78 6.66 10.67
C ALA A 77 -4.87 7.92 10.65
N SER A 78 -4.33 8.25 11.82
CA SER A 78 -3.45 9.39 12.06
C SER A 78 -2.10 8.98 12.69
N THR A 79 -1.90 7.69 12.97
CA THR A 79 -0.63 7.14 13.48
C THR A 79 -0.19 5.93 12.66
N HIS A 80 1.10 5.62 12.70
CA HIS A 80 1.69 4.43 12.09
C HIS A 80 1.05 3.15 12.62
N ALA A 81 0.84 3.07 13.93
CA ALA A 81 0.22 1.91 14.58
C ALA A 81 -1.19 1.63 14.04
N GLN A 82 -2.02 2.66 13.82
CA GLN A 82 -3.36 2.50 13.27
C GLN A 82 -3.34 1.95 11.84
N TYR A 83 -2.34 2.31 11.04
CA TYR A 83 -2.17 1.71 9.71
C TYR A 83 -1.84 0.21 9.80
N LEU A 84 -0.93 -0.17 10.70
CA LEU A 84 -0.57 -1.58 10.91
C LEU A 84 -1.76 -2.42 11.38
N GLU A 85 -2.58 -1.89 12.28
CA GLU A 85 -3.81 -2.57 12.71
C GLU A 85 -4.77 -2.84 11.54
N VAL A 86 -4.88 -1.92 10.59
CA VAL A 86 -5.69 -2.13 9.39
C VAL A 86 -5.08 -3.20 8.49
N PHE A 87 -3.75 -3.24 8.37
CA PHE A 87 -3.05 -4.24 7.55
C PHE A 87 -3.24 -5.64 8.13
N GLU A 88 -3.14 -5.78 9.45
CA GLU A 88 -3.38 -7.04 10.14
C GLU A 88 -4.85 -7.51 10.04
N GLN A 89 -5.81 -6.59 10.05
CA GLN A 89 -7.21 -6.94 9.79
C GLN A 89 -7.42 -7.46 8.37
N LEU A 90 -6.70 -6.92 7.38
CA LEU A 90 -6.76 -7.40 6.00
C LEU A 90 -6.13 -8.78 5.81
N LYS A 91 -5.07 -9.11 6.56
CA LYS A 91 -4.43 -10.44 6.50
C LYS A 91 -5.31 -11.55 7.10
N LYS A 92 -6.21 -11.22 8.03
CA LYS A 92 -7.04 -12.17 8.77
C LYS A 92 -8.41 -12.44 8.15
N GLY A 93 -8.86 -11.62 7.19
CA GLY A 93 -10.15 -11.73 6.53
C GLY A 93 -10.03 -12.36 5.14
#